data_AF-A0A7C4AHN6-F1
#
_entry.id   AF-A0A7C4AHN6-F1
#
_cell.length_a   1.000
_cell.length_b   1.000
_cell.length_c   1.000
_cell.angle_alpha   90.00
_cell.angle_beta   90.00
_cell.angle_gamma   90.00
#
_symmetry.space_group_name_H-M   'P 1'
#
loop_
_entity.id
_entity.type
_entity.pdbx_description
1 polymer ?
#
loop_
_entity_poly.entity_id
_entity_poly.type
_entity_poly.pdbx_seq_one_letter_code
_entity_poly.pdbx_strand_id
1 'polypeptide(L)' 'MLEIVVFLCGAVVMVIELAASRVLAPVLGTSTIVWTSIIGVILAALSLGYWWGGLWADRSPRPRTLSGVILGASVFTAAI' A
#
# COMPACT_ATOMS: atom_id res chain seq x y z
N MET A 1 10.05 15.50 -7.98
CA MET A 1 10.64 14.20 -7.58
C MET A 1 9.73 13.44 -6.62
N LEU A 2 9.23 14.06 -5.55
CA LEU A 2 8.26 13.44 -4.63
C LEU A 2 6.97 12.99 -5.33
N GLU A 3 6.45 13.78 -6.28
CA GLU A 3 5.25 13.41 -7.07
C GLU A 3 5.42 12.09 -7.83
N ILE A 4 6.59 11.86 -8.43
CA ILE A 4 6.90 10.61 -9.15
C ILE A 4 6.94 9.44 -8.18
N VAL A 5 7.51 9.63 -6.99
CA VAL A 5 7.58 8.60 -5.95
C VAL A 5 6.19 8.25 -5.43
N VAL A 6 5.36 9.26 -5.15
CA VAL A 6 3.97 9.05 -4.71
C VAL A 6 3.15 8.36 -5.80
N PHE A 7 3.32 8.78 -7.05
CA PHE A 7 2.67 8.14 -8.20
C PHE A 7 3.06 6.66 -8.33
N LEU A 8 4.36 6.34 -8.25
CA LEU A 8 4.85 4.96 -8.32
C LEU A 8 4.35 4.13 -7.13
N CYS A 9 4.38 4.67 -5.91
CA CYS A 9 3.82 3.99 -4.75
C CYS A 9 2.32 3.67 -4.95
N GLY A 10 1.54 4.64 -5.42
CA GLY A 10 0.13 4.44 -5.73
C GLY A 10 -0.07 3.37 -6.82
N ALA A 11 0.72 3.41 -7.90
CA ALA A 11 0.66 2.41 -8.96
C ALA A 11 0.96 1.00 -8.45
N VAL A 12 1.97 0.84 -7.58
CA VAL A 12 2.30 -0.45 -6.96
C VAL A 12 1.16 -0.95 -6.07
N VAL A 13 0.55 -0.07 -5.26
CA VAL A 13 -0.62 -0.42 -4.43
C VAL A 13 -1.78 -0.91 -5.30
N MET A 14 -2.06 -0.24 -6.42
CA MET A 14 -3.09 -0.68 -7.37
C MET A 14 -2.78 -2.05 -7.99
N VAL A 15 -1.52 -2.33 -8.31
CA VAL A 15 -1.10 -3.65 -8.82
C VAL A 15 -1.34 -4.73 -7.75
N ILE A 16 -0.98 -4.46 -6.49
CA ILE A 16 -1.20 -5.37 -5.37
C ILE A 16 -2.70 -5.63 -5.17
N GLU A 17 -3.54 -4.60 -5.25
CA GLU A 17 -5.00 -4.72 -5.14
C GLU A 17 -5.58 -5.66 -6.21
N LEU A 18 -5.18 -5.46 -7.46
CA LEU A 18 -5.61 -6.29 -8.59
C LEU A 18 -5.09 -7.73 -8.44
N ALA A 19 -3.85 -7.91 -8.02
CA ALA A 19 -3.28 -9.23 -7.77
C ALA A 19 -3.99 -9.96 -6.61
N ALA A 20 -4.31 -9.25 -5.53
CA ALA A 20 -5.05 -9.80 -4.38
C ALA A 20 -6.41 -10.37 -4.81
N SER A 21 -7.14 -9.67 -5.68
CA SER A 21 -8.41 -10.16 -6.23
C SER A 21 -8.27 -11.49 -6.98
N ARG A 22 -7.12 -11.70 -7.66
CA ARG A 22 -6.82 -12.94 -8.40
C ARG A 22 -6.41 -14.07 -7.47
N VAL A 23 -5.64 -13.78 -6.42
CA VAL A 23 -5.23 -14.76 -5.40
C VAL A 23 -6.44 -15.22 -4.57
N LEU A 24 -7.39 -14.32 -4.29
CA LEU A 24 -8.60 -14.63 -3.53
C LEU A 24 -9.69 -15.29 -4.39
N ALA A 25 -9.67 -15.12 -5.72
CA ALA A 25 -10.64 -15.71 -6.64
C ALA A 25 -10.89 -17.23 -6.46
N PRO A 26 -9.87 -18.10 -6.30
CA PRO A 26 -10.10 -19.54 -6.10
C PRO A 26 -10.73 -19.91 -4.75
N VAL A 27 -10.57 -19.09 -3.71
CA VAL A 27 -11.05 -19.39 -2.35
C VAL A 27 -12.40 -18.74 -2.05
N LEU A 28 -12.59 -17.50 -2.51
CA LEU A 28 -13.77 -16.67 -2.21
C LEU A 28 -14.65 -16.36 -3.44
N GLY A 29 -14.20 -16.73 -4.64
CA GLY A 29 -14.88 -16.41 -5.90
C GLY A 29 -14.61 -14.99 -6.40
N THR A 30 -15.19 -14.65 -7.55
CA THR A 30 -15.02 -13.34 -8.23
C THR A 30 -16.27 -12.44 -8.11
N SER A 31 -16.91 -12.43 -6.94
CA SER A 31 -18.10 -11.60 -6.71
C SER A 31 -17.75 -10.13 -6.42
N THR A 32 -18.64 -9.21 -6.81
CA THR A 32 -18.51 -7.77 -6.51
C THR A 32 -18.31 -7.51 -5.02
N ILE A 33 -18.94 -8.31 -4.16
CA ILE A 33 -18.78 -8.23 -2.70
C ILE A 33 -17.31 -8.42 -2.30
N VAL A 34 -16.63 -9.44 -2.81
CA VAL A 34 -15.22 -9.72 -2.52
C VAL A 34 -14.34 -8.56 -2.96
N TRP A 35 -14.58 -8.03 -4.16
CA TRP A 35 -13.82 -6.89 -4.68
C TRP A 35 -13.99 -5.63 -3.81
N THR A 36 -15.23 -5.32 -3.41
CA THR A 36 -15.49 -4.18 -2.50
C THR A 36 -14.88 -4.38 -1.12
N SER A 37 -14.84 -5.61 -0.61
CA SER A 37 -14.18 -5.92 0.66
C SER A 37 -12.66 -5.72 0.56
N ILE A 38 -12.03 -6.12 -0.55
CA ILE A 38 -10.59 -5.90 -0.78
C ILE A 38 -10.28 -4.40 -0.78
N ILE A 39 -11.02 -3.61 -1.56
CA ILE A 39 -10.86 -2.14 -1.60
C ILE A 39 -11.00 -1.57 -0.18
N GLY A 40 -12.02 -1.99 0.56
CA GLY A 40 -12.27 -1.53 1.93
C GLY A 40 -11.11 -1.81 2.88
N VAL A 41 -10.53 -3.02 2.81
CA VAL A 41 -9.37 -3.40 3.62
C VAL A 41 -8.13 -2.59 3.23
N ILE A 42 -7.89 -2.40 1.94
CA ILE A 42 -6.74 -1.62 1.44
C ILE A 42 -6.86 -0.15 1.85
N LEU A 43 -8.03 0.45 1.71
CA LEU A 43 -8.28 1.84 2.14
C LEU A 43 -8.10 1.99 3.66
N ALA A 44 -8.58 1.02 4.45
CA ALA A 44 -8.37 1.03 5.90
C ALA A 44 -6.88 0.95 6.26
N ALA A 45 -6.13 0.06 5.60
CA ALA A 45 -4.69 -0.07 5.78
C ALA A 45 -3.93 1.19 5.35
N LEU A 46 -4.30 1.80 4.22
CA LEU A 46 -3.72 3.05 3.74
C LEU A 46 -3.99 4.21 4.70
N SER A 47 -5.22 4.33 5.20
CA SER A 47 -5.59 5.37 6.17
C SER A 47 -4.76 5.25 7.46
N LEU A 48 -4.61 4.04 8.00
CA LEU A 48 -3.79 3.77 9.17
C LEU A 48 -2.31 4.07 8.89
N GLY A 49 -1.81 3.69 7.72
CA GLY A 49 -0.46 3.98 7.26
C GLY A 49 -0.18 5.47 7.10
N TYR A 50 -1.11 6.25 6.56
CA TYR A 50 -0.97 7.70 6.42
C TYR A 50 -1.04 8.42 7.76
N TRP A 51 -1.88 7.96 8.69
CA TRP A 51 -1.93 8.54 10.03
C TRP A 51 -0.61 8.34 10.77
N TRP A 52 -0.08 7.11 10.79
CA TRP A 52 1.18 6.81 11.46
C TRP A 52 2.38 7.42 10.72
N GLY A 53 2.39 7.31 9.40
CA GLY A 53 3.42 7.87 8.53
C GLY A 53 3.48 9.39 8.59
N GLY A 54 2.33 10.07 8.66
CA GLY A 54 2.24 11.52 8.83
C GLY A 54 2.79 11.97 10.18
N LEU A 55 2.44 11.28 11.26
CA LEU A 55 2.97 11.57 12.60
C LEU A 55 4.51 11.43 12.66
N TRP A 56 5.07 10.46 11.93
CA TRP A 56 6.52 10.30 11.82
C TRP A 56 7.18 11.28 10.84
N ALA A 57 6.49 11.65 9.75
CA ALA A 57 6.97 12.64 8.80
C ALA A 57 7.12 14.02 9.44
N ASP A 58 6.18 14.42 10.30
CA ASP A 58 6.23 15.69 11.05
C ASP A 58 7.42 15.75 12.02
N ARG A 59 7.85 14.60 12.54
CA ARG A 59 8.96 14.51 13.51
C ARG A 59 10.35 14.48 12.86
N SER A 60 10.44 14.07 11.59
CA SER A 60 11.70 14.06 10.82
C SER A 60 11.44 14.30 9.32
N PRO A 61 11.32 15.57 8.88
CA PRO A 61 11.12 15.94 7.48
C PRO A 61 12.44 15.83 6.67
N ARG A 62 13.09 14.67 6.70
CA ARG A 62 14.35 14.41 5.98
C ARG A 62 14.08 13.43 4.82
N PRO A 63 14.66 13.64 3.64
CA PRO A 63 14.51 12.72 2.51
C PRO A 63 14.97 11.28 2.83
N ARG A 64 15.98 11.13 3.71
CA ARG A 64 16.52 9.83 4.12
C ARG A 64 15.52 8.96 4.89
N THR A 65 14.62 9.53 5.68
CA THR A 65 13.62 8.74 6.42
C THR A 65 12.57 8.18 5.47
N LEU A 66 12.15 8.97 4.46
CA LEU A 66 11.26 8.51 3.41
C LEU A 66 11.89 7.34 2.62
N SER A 67 13.16 7.46 2.24
CA SER A 67 13.88 6.37 1.54
C SER A 67 13.97 5.10 2.38
N GLY A 68 14.23 5.21 3.69
CA GLY A 68 14.29 4.07 4.61
C GLY A 68 12.95 3.35 4.76
N VAL A 69 11.85 4.11 4.85
CA VAL A 69 10.49 3.54 4.93
C VAL A 69 10.11 2.83 3.65
N ILE A 70 10.40 3.43 2.48
CA ILE A 70 10.12 2.80 1.18
C ILE A 70 10.95 1.53 0.99
N LEU A 71 12.23 1.54 1.37
CA LEU A 71 13.07 0.34 1.30
C LEU A 71 12.56 -0.77 2.23
N GLY A 72 12.19 -0.43 3.47
CA GLY A 72 11.60 -1.39 4.41
C GLY A 72 10.31 -1.99 3.88
N ALA A 73 9.41 -1.16 3.34
CA ALA A 73 8.19 -1.61 2.70
C ALA A 73 8.47 -2.53 1.49
N SER A 74 9.41 -2.15 0.63
CA SER A 74 9.77 -2.93 -0.56
C SER A 74 10.33 -4.31 -0.21
N VAL A 75 11.20 -4.39 0.81
CA VAL A 75 11.75 -5.66 1.30
C VAL A 75 10.64 -6.53 1.89
N PHE A 76 9.74 -5.95 2.68
CA PHE A 76 8.64 -6.69 3.29
C PHE A 76 7.68 -7.24 2.23
N THR A 77 7.32 -6.43 1.23
CA THR A 77 6.48 -6.88 0.10
C THR A 77 7.17 -7.94 -0.74
N ALA A 78 8.48 -7.87 -0.95
CA ALA A 78 9.23 -8.89 -1.71
C ALA A 78 9.41 -10.22 -0.94
N ALA A 79 9.31 -10.19 0.39
CA ALA A 79 9.44 -11.37 1.22
C ALA A 79 8.13 -12.20 1.34
N ILE A 80 7.00 -11.60 0.96
CA ILE A 80 5.65 -12.20 0.95
C ILE A 80 5.33 -12.73 -0.45
#